data_AF-A0A0P9NSJ4-F1
#
_entry.id   AF-A0A0P9NSJ4-F1
#
_cell.length_a   1.000
_cell.length_b   1.000
_cell.length_c   1.000
_cell.angle_alpha   90.00
_cell.angle_beta   90.00
_cell.angle_gamma   90.00
#
_symmetry.space_group_name_H-M   'P 1'
#
loop_
_entity.id
_entity.type
_entity.pdbx_description
1 polymer ?
#
loop_
_entity_poly.entity_id
_entity_poly.type
_entity_poly.pdbx_seq_one_letter_code
_entity_poly.pdbx_strand_id
1 'polypeptide(L)' 'MLEASLSQLEQLVGDLVQQNQALQDTNAQLGAELAKAKDENENLQLSLMEQEEKQGSTAARIQALVDRATSASAVGA' A
#
# COMPACT_ATOMS: atom_id res chain seq x y z
N MET A 1 35.33 -1.19 45.27
CA MET A 1 35.33 -1.80 43.92
C MET A 1 33.98 -2.42 43.59
N LEU A 2 33.39 -3.26 44.45
CA LEU A 2 32.07 -3.85 44.23
C LEU A 2 30.93 -2.82 44.07
N GLU A 3 30.89 -1.76 44.89
CA GLU A 3 29.87 -0.70 44.77
C GLU A 3 29.94 0.05 43.44
N ALA A 4 31.16 0.27 42.91
CA ALA A 4 31.34 0.91 41.61
C ALA A 4 30.84 0.03 40.46
N SER A 5 31.05 -1.29 40.54
CA SER A 5 30.54 -2.25 39.54
C SER A 5 29.02 -2.40 39.61
N LEU A 6 28.42 -2.33 40.80
CA LEU A 6 26.97 -2.36 40.96
C LEU A 6 26.30 -1.12 40.35
N SER A 7 26.86 0.07 40.62
CA SER A 7 26.35 1.32 40.06
C SER A 7 26.43 1.37 38.53
N GLN A 8 27.49 0.80 37.93
CA GLN A 8 27.61 0.68 36.47
C GLN A 8 26.56 -0.26 35.88
N LEU A 9 26.25 -1.36 36.57
CA LEU A 9 25.22 -2.30 36.13
C LEU A 9 23.82 -1.66 36.20
N GLU A 10 23.52 -0.92 37.27
CA GLU A 10 22.25 -0.18 37.40
C GLU A 10 22.08 0.85 36.28
N GLN A 11 23.14 1.59 35.95
CA GLN A 11 23.12 2.53 34.84
C GLN A 11 22.87 1.81 33.51
N LEU A 12 23.59 0.73 33.22
CA LEU A 12 23.43 -0.04 31.99
C LEU A 12 22.01 -0.63 31.87
N VAL A 13 21.45 -1.14 32.97
CA VAL A 13 20.07 -1.64 33.00
C VAL A 13 19.08 -0.50 32.70
N GLY A 14 19.31 0.68 33.28
CA GLY A 14 18.50 1.87 32.98
C GLY A 14 18.54 2.24 31.50
N ASP A 15 19.74 2.29 30.91
CA ASP A 15 19.95 2.58 29.49
C ASP A 15 19.26 1.55 28.60
N LEU A 16 19.38 0.25 28.93
CA LEU A 16 18.74 -0.84 28.20
C LEU A 16 17.21 -0.78 28.27
N VAL A 17 16.64 -0.46 29.44
CA VAL A 17 15.19 -0.30 29.59
C VAL A 17 14.68 0.86 28.74
N GLN A 18 15.38 2.01 28.75
CA GLN A 18 15.01 3.15 27.91
C GLN A 18 15.11 2.83 26.43
N GLN A 19 16.19 2.16 26.00
CA GLN A 19 16.37 1.76 24.61
C GLN A 19 15.29 0.76 24.18
N ASN A 20 14.93 -0.19 25.04
CA ASN A 20 13.89 -1.16 24.75
C ASN A 20 12.53 -0.47 24.56
N GLN A 21 12.20 0.50 25.41
CA GLN A 21 10.97 1.29 25.28
C GLN A 21 10.95 2.05 23.94
N ALA A 22 12.03 2.73 23.58
CA ALA A 22 12.13 3.46 22.31
C ALA A 22 11.97 2.52 21.09
N LEU A 23 12.54 1.31 21.17
CA LEU A 23 12.39 0.29 20.13
C LEU A 23 10.94 -0.23 20.03
N GLN A 24 10.27 -0.45 21.16
CA GLN A 24 8.86 -0.84 21.17
C GLN A 24 7.97 0.23 20.55
N ASP A 25 8.18 1.50 20.91
CA ASP A 25 7.42 2.64 20.38
C ASP A 25 7.63 2.78 18.86
N THR A 26 8.88 2.68 18.40
CA THR A 26 9.22 2.73 16.98
C THR A 26 8.58 1.57 16.21
N ASN A 27 8.58 0.36 16.79
CA ASN A 27 7.99 -0.81 16.15
C ASN A 27 6.46 -0.68 16.04
N ALA A 28 5.81 -0.14 17.09
CA ALA A 28 4.38 0.16 17.05
C ALA A 28 4.05 1.20 15.96
N GLN A 29 4.87 2.25 15.83
CA GLN A 29 4.71 3.26 14.79
C GLN A 29 4.88 2.66 13.38
N LEU A 30 5.95 1.89 13.16
CA LEU A 30 6.20 1.24 11.87
C LEU A 30 5.08 0.25 11.51
N GLY A 31 4.54 -0.48 12.50
CA GLY A 31 3.40 -1.36 12.30
C GLY A 31 2.15 -0.61 11.83
N ALA A 32 1.87 0.56 12.41
CA ALA A 32 0.76 1.41 12.00
C ALA A 32 0.95 2.00 10.60
N GLU A 33 2.16 2.48 10.28
CA GLU A 33 2.49 2.99 8.94
C GLU A 33 2.38 1.89 7.87
N LEU A 34 2.84 0.67 8.18
CA LEU A 34 2.73 -0.47 7.29
C LEU A 34 1.27 -0.85 7.03
N ALA A 35 0.41 -0.86 8.06
CA ALA A 35 -1.01 -1.13 7.90
C ALA A 35 -1.66 -0.08 6.98
N LYS A 36 -1.40 1.20 7.23
CA LYS A 36 -1.91 2.30 6.41
C LYS A 36 -1.47 2.18 4.95
N ALA A 37 -0.20 1.89 4.70
CA ALA A 37 0.32 1.75 3.34
C ALA A 37 -0.30 0.55 2.59
N LYS A 38 -0.63 -0.53 3.30
CA LYS A 38 -1.35 -1.67 2.72
C LYS A 38 -2.77 -1.29 2.33
N ASP A 39 -3.50 -0.61 3.21
CA ASP A 39 -4.87 -0.16 2.94
C ASP A 39 -4.91 0.82 1.75
N GLU A 40 -3.95 1.75 1.66
CA GLU A 40 -3.79 2.64 0.51
C GLU A 40 -3.49 1.87 -0.79
N ASN A 41 -2.66 0.83 -0.72
CA ASN A 41 -2.34 -0.01 -1.87
C ASN A 41 -3.57 -0.81 -2.36
N GLU A 42 -4.33 -1.41 -1.45
CA GLU A 42 -5.56 -2.14 -1.77
C GLU A 42 -6.60 -1.23 -2.44
N ASN A 43 -6.76 -0.01 -1.95
CA ASN A 43 -7.63 1.00 -2.56
C ASN A 43 -7.18 1.39 -3.97
N LEU A 44 -5.88 1.57 -4.19
CA LEU A 44 -5.33 1.86 -5.51
C LEU A 44 -5.51 0.69 -6.48
N GLN A 45 -5.31 -0.54 -6.02
CA GLN A 45 -5.55 -1.75 -6.83
C GLN A 45 -7.02 -1.88 -7.22
N LEU A 46 -7.95 -1.66 -6.28
CA LEU A 46 -9.39 -1.66 -6.59
C LEU A 46 -9.73 -0.59 -7.63
N SER A 47 -9.21 0.62 -7.46
CA SER A 47 -9.44 1.72 -8.41
C SER A 47 -8.89 1.41 -9.82
N LEU A 48 -7.74 0.73 -9.90
CA LEU A 48 -7.16 0.27 -11.16
C LEU A 48 -8.08 -0.76 -11.85
N MET A 49 -8.57 -1.76 -11.12
CA MET A 49 -9.48 -2.78 -11.66
C MET A 49 -10.77 -2.15 -12.23
N GLU A 50 -11.38 -1.21 -11.51
CA GLU A 50 -12.55 -0.48 -12.02
C GLU A 50 -12.26 0.31 -13.29
N GLN A 51 -11.06 0.87 -13.40
CA GLN A 51 -10.63 1.60 -14.59
C GLN A 51 -10.44 0.66 -15.78
N GLU A 52 -9.81 -0.49 -15.58
CA GLU A 52 -9.60 -1.51 -16.61
C GLU A 52 -10.94 -2.04 -17.15
N GLU A 53 -11.91 -2.30 -16.28
CA GLU A 53 -13.26 -2.72 -16.70
C GLU A 53 -13.95 -1.65 -17.56
N LYS A 54 -13.90 -0.38 -17.13
CA LYS A 54 -14.45 0.75 -17.89
C LYS A 54 -13.79 0.89 -19.25
N GLN A 55 -12.47 0.75 -19.33
CA GLN A 55 -11.73 0.82 -20.58
C GLN A 55 -12.09 -0.36 -21.51
N GLY A 56 -12.18 -1.59 -20.98
CA GLY A 56 -12.60 -2.76 -21.75
C GLY A 56 -14.00 -2.61 -22.34
N SER A 57 -14.96 -2.15 -21.53
CA SER A 57 -16.33 -1.84 -21.97
C SER A 57 -16.35 -0.75 -23.06
N THR A 58 -15.54 0.29 -22.90
CA THR A 58 -15.41 1.38 -23.89
C THR A 58 -14.82 0.86 -25.20
N ALA A 59 -13.77 0.04 -25.16
CA ALA A 59 -13.16 -0.55 -26.34
C ALA A 59 -14.16 -1.43 -27.12
N ALA A 60 -14.91 -2.29 -26.41
CA ALA A 60 -15.95 -3.13 -27.01
C ALA A 60 -17.05 -2.29 -27.68
N ARG A 61 -17.47 -1.19 -27.03
CA ARG A 61 -18.44 -0.25 -27.60
C ARG A 61 -17.92 0.42 -28.86
N ILE A 62 -16.66 0.86 -28.88
CA ILE A 62 -16.02 1.45 -30.06
C ILE A 62 -15.99 0.43 -31.19
N GLN A 63 -15.58 -0.82 -30.93
CA GLN A 63 -15.56 -1.87 -31.95
C GLN A 63 -16.94 -2.11 -32.57
N ALA A 64 -17.99 -2.20 -31.74
CA ALA A 64 -19.37 -2.35 -32.23
C ALA A 64 -19.83 -1.15 -33.08
N LEU A 65 -19.38 0.07 -32.75
CA LEU A 65 -19.67 1.26 -33.56
C LEU A 65 -18.94 1.21 -34.91
N VAL A 66 -17.68 0.79 -34.93
CA VAL A 66 -16.89 0.61 -36.15
C VAL A 66 -17.55 -0.44 -37.05
N ASP A 67 -17.88 -1.62 -36.51
CA ASP A 67 -18.51 -2.71 -37.27
C ASP A 67 -19.84 -2.28 -37.90
N ARG A 68 -20.66 -1.52 -37.15
CA ARG A 68 -21.91 -0.94 -37.67
C ARG A 68 -21.68 0.08 -38.77
N ALA A 69 -20.70 0.97 -38.62
CA ALA A 69 -20.38 1.98 -39.63
C ALA A 69 -19.87 1.32 -40.93
N THR A 70 -18.98 0.33 -40.81
CA THR A 70 -18.48 -0.45 -41.96
C THR A 70 -19.61 -1.22 -42.64
N SER A 71 -20.48 -1.89 -41.87
CA SER A 71 -21.64 -2.61 -42.41
C SER A 71 -22.61 -1.67 -43.13
N ALA A 72 -22.88 -0.48 -42.57
CA ALA A 72 -23.75 0.51 -43.20
C ALA A 72 -23.14 1.06 -44.50
N SER A 73 -21.82 1.24 -44.57
CA SER A 73 -21.14 1.66 -45.80
C SER A 73 -21.15 0.58 -46.89
N ALA A 74 -21.14 -0.70 -46.51
CA ALA A 74 -21.15 -1.83 -47.45
C ALA A 74 -22.53 -2.09 -48.08
N VAL A 75 -23.63 -1.65 -47.46
CA VAL A 75 -25.00 -1.81 -47.98
C VAL A 75 -25.41 -0.65 -48.91
N GLY A 76 -24.65 0.46 -48.92
CA GLY A 76 -24.90 1.64 -49.74
C GLY A 76 -24.11 1.71 -51.06
N ALA A 77 -23.27 0.70 -51.35
CA ALA A 77 -22.47 0.56 -52.58
C ALA A 77 -23.00 -0.59 -53.44
#